data_AF-A0A2H3J076-F1
#
_entry.id   AF-A0A2H3J076-F1
#
_cell.length_a   1.000
_cell.length_b   1.000
_cell.length_c   1.000
_cell.angle_alpha   90.00
_cell.angle_beta   90.00
_cell.angle_gamma   90.00
#
_symmetry.space_group_name_H-M   'P 1'
#
loop_
_entity.id
_entity.type
_entity.pdbx_description
1 polymer ?
#
loop_
_entity_poly.entity_id
_entity_poly.type
_entity_poly.pdbx_seq_one_letter_code
_entity_poly.pdbx_strand_id
1 'polypeptide(L)'
;MVFRALREIAPGEELCVNYIDLLATRDERRGVLQQHFGFTCICSVCTSEGECLAESDRRRATLRRLYDEAATCLNEPTLGMRKIKIALRLLKEEDLVHYEASFSFDAFQFCVMVSDFAKAKQWVRKAWEASCVTSGPSSPAARTFKMYWANPRTHRFSGKLPRMVLSSPD
;
A
#
# COMPACT_ATOMS: atom_id res chain seq x y z
N MET A 1 13.11 14.29 -12.29
CA MET A 1 13.12 13.39 -11.10
C MET A 1 12.82 14.24 -9.87
N VAL A 2 11.95 13.80 -8.97
CA VAL A 2 11.53 14.56 -7.78
C VAL A 2 11.69 13.68 -6.56
N PHE A 3 12.36 14.19 -5.52
CA PHE A 3 12.49 13.52 -4.22
C PHE A 3 11.59 14.18 -3.19
N ARG A 4 11.07 13.38 -2.27
CA ARG A 4 10.19 13.82 -1.19
C ARG A 4 10.59 13.13 0.10
N ALA A 5 10.64 13.89 1.18
CA ALA A 5 10.76 13.33 2.51
C ALA A 5 9.44 12.62 2.87
N LEU A 6 9.53 11.39 3.36
CA LEU A 6 8.37 10.59 3.80
C LEU A 6 8.20 10.58 5.32
N ARG A 7 9.19 11.15 6.03
CA ARG A 7 9.22 11.35 7.47
C ARG A 7 10.05 12.60 7.77
N GLU A 8 10.03 13.02 9.02
CA GLU A 8 10.95 14.06 9.50
C GLU A 8 12.40 13.57 9.40
N ILE A 9 13.31 14.51 9.11
CA ILE A 9 14.74 14.27 8.92
C ILE A 9 15.48 15.29 9.78
N ALA A 10 16.32 14.81 10.70
CA ALA A 10 17.11 15.68 11.57
C ALA A 10 18.32 16.29 10.82
N PRO A 11 18.83 17.47 11.22
CA PRO A 11 20.07 18.00 10.68
C PRO A 11 21.23 17.01 10.83
N GLY A 12 21.93 16.72 9.74
CA GLY A 12 23.05 15.75 9.71
C GLY A 12 22.64 14.29 9.51
N GLU A 13 21.34 13.98 9.44
CA GLU A 13 20.85 12.64 9.13
C GLU A 13 21.02 12.31 7.63
N GLU A 14 21.43 11.08 7.33
CA GLU A 14 21.60 10.60 5.96
C GLU A 14 20.24 10.47 5.25
N LEU A 15 20.18 10.92 4.00
CA LEU A 15 19.00 10.78 3.15
C LEU A 15 19.00 9.42 2.46
N CYS A 16 18.09 8.54 2.88
CA CYS A 16 17.97 7.20 2.31
C CYS A 16 16.74 7.07 1.40
N VAL A 17 16.87 6.27 0.34
CA VAL A 17 15.76 5.81 -0.51
C VAL A 17 15.83 4.29 -0.67
N ASN A 18 14.70 3.64 -0.96
CA ASN A 18 14.68 2.19 -1.18
C ASN A 18 15.06 1.85 -2.63
N TYR A 19 15.86 0.79 -2.81
CA TYR A 19 16.31 0.35 -4.15
C TYR A 19 15.53 -0.85 -4.68
N ILE A 20 14.81 -1.53 -3.78
CA ILE A 20 14.25 -2.86 -4.01
C ILE A 20 12.83 -2.94 -3.44
N ASP A 21 12.18 -4.07 -3.68
CA ASP A 21 10.88 -4.40 -3.10
C ASP A 21 10.96 -4.48 -1.56
N LEU A 22 10.04 -3.78 -0.90
CA LEU A 22 9.98 -3.72 0.57
C LEU A 22 9.18 -4.86 1.19
N LEU A 23 8.43 -5.62 0.39
CA LEU A 23 7.65 -6.78 0.87
C LEU A 23 8.45 -8.10 0.83
N ALA A 24 9.69 -8.07 0.37
CA ALA A 24 10.61 -9.20 0.39
C ALA A 24 11.17 -9.46 1.81
N THR A 25 11.55 -10.70 2.12
CA THR A 25 12.20 -11.06 3.40
C THR A 25 13.60 -10.47 3.52
N ARG A 26 14.20 -10.45 4.72
CA ARG A 26 15.57 -9.92 4.91
C ARG A 26 16.57 -10.56 3.96
N ASP A 27 16.51 -11.88 3.83
CA ASP A 27 17.49 -12.63 3.06
C ASP A 27 17.30 -12.38 1.55
N GLU A 28 16.05 -12.29 1.08
CA GLU A 28 15.74 -11.85 -0.30
C GLU A 28 16.26 -10.43 -0.55
N ARG A 29 15.98 -9.48 0.37
CA ARG A 29 16.44 -8.09 0.25
C ARG A 29 17.96 -7.99 0.20
N ARG A 30 18.67 -8.69 1.08
CA ARG A 30 20.14 -8.71 1.10
C ARG A 30 20.72 -9.40 -0.13
N GLY A 31 20.10 -10.48 -0.61
CA GLY A 31 20.50 -11.16 -1.84
C GLY A 31 20.46 -10.22 -3.04
N VAL A 32 19.34 -9.51 -3.25
CA VAL A 32 19.18 -8.54 -4.34
C VAL A 32 20.18 -7.39 -4.21
N LEU A 33 20.34 -6.82 -3.01
CA LEU A 33 21.29 -5.71 -2.80
C LEU A 33 22.75 -6.14 -3.04
N GLN A 34 23.14 -7.32 -2.60
CA GLN A 34 24.49 -7.83 -2.82
C GLN A 34 24.72 -8.13 -4.31
N GLN A 35 23.75 -8.75 -4.98
CA GLN A 35 23.86 -9.12 -6.40
C GLN A 35 23.90 -7.91 -7.33
N HIS A 36 23.05 -6.89 -7.10
CA HIS A 36 22.89 -5.77 -8.02
C HIS A 36 23.66 -4.51 -7.62
N PHE A 37 23.97 -4.34 -6.33
CA PHE A 37 24.61 -3.14 -5.80
C PHE A 37 25.89 -3.42 -4.99
N GLY A 38 26.23 -4.69 -4.75
CA GLY A 38 27.50 -5.09 -4.13
C GLY A 38 27.58 -4.87 -2.62
N PHE A 39 26.48 -4.62 -1.92
CA PHE A 39 26.50 -4.36 -0.48
C PHE A 39 25.45 -5.15 0.31
N THR A 40 25.74 -5.36 1.59
CA THR A 40 24.81 -5.95 2.57
C THR A 40 24.13 -4.86 3.37
N CYS A 41 22.80 -4.84 3.38
CA CYS A 41 22.03 -3.85 4.14
C CYS A 41 22.15 -4.04 5.66
N ILE A 42 22.42 -2.95 6.36
CA ILE A 42 22.56 -2.84 7.82
C ILE A 42 21.55 -1.87 8.45
N CYS A 43 20.41 -1.63 7.79
CA CYS A 43 19.33 -0.86 8.41
C CYS A 43 18.77 -1.57 9.64
N SER A 44 18.05 -0.85 10.50
CA SER A 44 17.45 -1.35 11.75
C SER A 44 16.68 -2.67 11.57
N VAL A 45 15.94 -2.81 10.46
CA VAL A 45 15.18 -4.04 10.14
C VAL A 45 16.13 -5.20 9.79
N CYS A 46 17.15 -4.95 8.99
CA CYS A 46 18.10 -6.00 8.56
C CYS A 46 19.08 -6.41 9.67
N THR A 47 19.32 -5.55 10.65
CA THR A 47 20.13 -5.84 11.86
C THR A 47 19.30 -6.41 13.01
N SER A 48 17.97 -6.50 12.87
CA SER A 48 17.13 -7.16 13.86
C SER A 48 17.40 -8.67 13.89
N GLU A 49 17.20 -9.29 15.05
CA GLU A 49 17.50 -10.69 15.31
C GLU A 49 16.33 -11.40 16.02
N GLY A 50 16.41 -12.74 16.07
CA GLY A 50 15.45 -13.58 16.78
C GLY A 50 14.00 -13.37 16.33
N GLU A 51 13.09 -13.31 17.30
CA GLU A 51 11.65 -13.21 17.06
C GLU A 51 11.27 -11.91 16.33
N CYS A 52 11.96 -10.80 16.61
CA CYS A 52 11.66 -9.51 15.96
C CYS A 52 11.87 -9.59 14.45
N LEU A 53 12.96 -10.22 14.01
CA LEU A 53 13.22 -10.45 12.59
C LEU A 53 12.20 -11.40 11.98
N ALA A 54 11.96 -12.54 12.64
CA ALA A 54 11.05 -13.58 12.14
C ALA A 54 9.64 -13.02 11.92
N GLU A 55 9.16 -12.21 12.86
CA GLU A 55 7.87 -11.54 12.75
C GLU A 55 7.87 -10.51 11.61
N SER A 56 8.93 -9.69 11.48
CA SER A 56 9.05 -8.73 10.37
C SER A 56 9.01 -9.41 8.99
N ASP A 57 9.68 -10.56 8.84
CA ASP A 57 9.67 -11.33 7.61
C ASP A 57 8.31 -11.98 7.36
N ARG A 58 7.62 -12.44 8.42
CA ARG A 58 6.26 -12.97 8.34
C ARG A 58 5.26 -11.91 7.88
N ARG A 59 5.33 -10.68 8.42
CA ARG A 59 4.46 -9.58 8.00
C ARG A 59 4.70 -9.20 6.55
N ARG A 60 5.97 -9.08 6.12
CA ARG A 60 6.34 -8.81 4.73
C ARG A 60 5.87 -9.89 3.76
N ALA A 61 6.10 -11.16 4.07
CA ALA A 61 5.61 -12.28 3.27
C ALA A 61 4.07 -12.29 3.17
N THR A 62 3.39 -11.98 4.26
CA THR A 62 1.92 -11.87 4.28
C THR A 62 1.45 -10.70 3.42
N LEU A 63 2.08 -9.53 3.54
CA LEU A 63 1.79 -8.36 2.71
C LEU A 63 1.98 -8.65 1.22
N ARG A 64 3.08 -9.30 0.83
CA ARG A 64 3.33 -9.71 -0.56
C ARG A 64 2.20 -10.58 -1.09
N ARG A 65 1.81 -11.61 -0.33
CA ARG A 65 0.68 -12.49 -0.68
C ARG A 65 -0.63 -11.71 -0.82
N LEU A 66 -0.94 -10.81 0.12
CA LEU A 66 -2.17 -10.01 0.07
C LEU A 66 -2.19 -9.06 -1.13
N TYR A 67 -1.03 -8.52 -1.50
CA TYR A 67 -0.87 -7.68 -2.69
C TYR A 67 -1.15 -8.47 -3.98
N ASP A 68 -0.57 -9.67 -4.11
CA ASP A 68 -0.78 -10.53 -5.29
C ASP A 68 -2.22 -11.04 -5.39
N GLU A 69 -2.87 -11.31 -4.26
CA GLU A 69 -4.25 -11.79 -4.19
C GLU A 69 -5.31 -10.67 -4.31
N ALA A 70 -4.95 -9.38 -4.22
CA ALA A 70 -5.92 -8.29 -4.23
C ALA A 70 -6.75 -8.29 -5.52
N ALA A 71 -6.10 -8.51 -6.67
CA ALA A 71 -6.75 -8.56 -7.97
C ALA A 71 -7.70 -9.76 -8.16
N THR A 72 -7.52 -10.85 -7.42
CA THR A 72 -8.37 -12.05 -7.54
C THR A 72 -9.66 -11.93 -6.73
N CYS A 73 -9.73 -10.97 -5.80
CA CYS A 73 -10.89 -10.75 -4.93
C CYS A 73 -12.02 -9.94 -5.59
N LEU A 74 -11.94 -9.64 -6.89
CA LEU A 74 -12.97 -8.87 -7.60
C LEU A 74 -14.38 -9.50 -7.51
N ASN A 75 -14.46 -10.84 -7.50
CA ASN A 75 -15.73 -11.55 -7.36
C ASN A 75 -16.19 -11.71 -5.91
N GLU A 76 -15.33 -11.39 -4.92
CA GLU A 76 -15.62 -11.48 -3.49
C GLU A 76 -15.22 -10.19 -2.75
N PRO A 77 -15.94 -9.07 -2.96
CA PRO A 77 -15.58 -7.76 -2.40
C PRO A 77 -15.47 -7.73 -0.87
N THR A 78 -16.25 -8.57 -0.17
CA THR A 78 -16.22 -8.66 1.30
C THR A 78 -14.93 -9.31 1.81
N LEU A 79 -14.48 -10.38 1.15
CA LEU A 79 -13.20 -11.03 1.44
C LEU A 79 -12.04 -10.09 1.09
N GLY A 80 -12.09 -9.46 -0.10
CA GLY A 80 -11.12 -8.45 -0.52
C GLY A 80 -10.99 -7.33 0.51
N MET A 81 -12.10 -6.75 0.96
CA MET A 81 -12.10 -5.68 1.96
C MET A 81 -11.46 -6.11 3.30
N ARG A 82 -11.70 -7.34 3.77
CA ARG A 82 -11.04 -7.87 4.97
C ARG A 82 -9.54 -7.99 4.78
N LYS A 83 -9.10 -8.50 3.63
CA LYS A 83 -7.68 -8.60 3.26
C LYS A 83 -7.00 -7.24 3.22
N ILE A 84 -7.64 -6.23 2.62
CA ILE A 84 -7.13 -4.86 2.59
C ILE A 84 -6.95 -4.29 4.01
N LYS A 85 -7.92 -4.47 4.90
CA LYS A 85 -7.78 -4.00 6.28
C LYS A 85 -6.62 -4.67 7.04
N ILE A 86 -6.41 -5.96 6.81
CA ILE A 86 -5.25 -6.67 7.38
C ILE A 86 -3.96 -6.09 6.79
N ALA A 87 -3.89 -5.91 5.47
CA ALA A 87 -2.71 -5.35 4.81
C ALA A 87 -2.36 -3.95 5.33
N LEU A 88 -3.33 -3.05 5.47
CA LEU A 88 -3.10 -1.70 6.00
C LEU A 88 -2.59 -1.69 7.44
N ARG A 89 -3.06 -2.64 8.27
CA ARG A 89 -2.55 -2.82 9.63
C ARG A 89 -1.09 -3.28 9.62
N LEU A 90 -0.79 -4.31 8.82
CA LEU A 90 0.57 -4.86 8.71
C LEU A 90 1.54 -3.82 8.14
N LEU A 91 1.12 -2.99 7.19
CA LEU A 91 1.93 -1.87 6.68
C LEU A 91 2.28 -0.88 7.80
N LYS A 92 1.31 -0.54 8.65
CA LYS A 92 1.55 0.35 9.80
C LYS A 92 2.49 -0.28 10.82
N GLU A 93 2.34 -1.57 11.10
CA GLU A 93 3.24 -2.31 12.01
C GLU A 93 4.67 -2.43 11.47
N GLU A 94 4.84 -2.43 10.14
CA GLU A 94 6.14 -2.45 9.46
C GLU A 94 6.70 -1.08 9.07
N ASP A 95 5.98 0.00 9.41
CA ASP A 95 6.32 1.38 9.03
C ASP A 95 6.53 1.57 7.50
N LEU A 96 5.68 0.92 6.70
CA LEU A 96 5.74 0.93 5.24
C LEU A 96 4.63 1.78 4.62
N VAL A 97 5.00 2.88 3.97
CA VAL A 97 4.04 3.83 3.38
C VAL A 97 3.76 3.61 1.89
N HIS A 98 4.59 2.83 1.17
CA HIS A 98 4.54 2.77 -0.30
C HIS A 98 3.31 2.05 -0.88
N TYR A 99 2.71 1.11 -0.14
CA TYR A 99 1.63 0.25 -0.64
C TYR A 99 0.24 0.71 -0.17
N GLU A 100 0.16 1.70 0.73
CA GLU A 100 -1.11 2.16 1.30
C GLU A 100 -2.05 2.73 0.23
N ALA A 101 -1.50 3.47 -0.74
CA ALA A 101 -2.28 4.03 -1.84
C ALA A 101 -2.90 2.92 -2.72
N SER A 102 -2.14 1.87 -3.03
CA SER A 102 -2.60 0.74 -3.84
C SER A 102 -3.72 -0.03 -3.14
N PHE A 103 -3.51 -0.45 -1.90
CA PHE A 103 -4.52 -1.18 -1.14
C PHE A 103 -5.80 -0.35 -0.91
N SER A 104 -5.65 0.96 -0.65
CA SER A 104 -6.80 1.85 -0.51
C SER A 104 -7.57 2.01 -1.82
N PHE A 105 -6.87 1.98 -2.96
CA PHE A 105 -7.51 2.03 -4.28
C PHE A 105 -8.24 0.72 -4.60
N ASP A 106 -7.70 -0.44 -4.23
CA ASP A 106 -8.39 -1.73 -4.38
C ASP A 106 -9.70 -1.77 -3.57
N ALA A 107 -9.67 -1.27 -2.33
CA ALA A 107 -10.88 -1.12 -1.51
C ALA A 107 -11.91 -0.17 -2.14
N PHE A 108 -11.46 0.93 -2.76
CA PHE A 108 -12.32 1.79 -3.56
C PHE A 108 -12.99 1.01 -4.71
N GLN A 109 -12.24 0.19 -5.44
CA GLN A 109 -12.77 -0.61 -6.54
C GLN A 109 -13.85 -1.58 -6.05
N PHE A 110 -13.63 -2.25 -4.91
CA PHE A 110 -14.64 -3.11 -4.29
C PHE A 110 -15.92 -2.35 -3.95
N CYS A 111 -15.83 -1.16 -3.34
CA CYS A 111 -16.99 -0.32 -3.05
C CYS A 111 -17.74 0.11 -4.31
N VAL A 112 -17.01 0.49 -5.36
CA VAL A 112 -17.61 0.88 -6.65
C VAL A 112 -18.36 -0.28 -7.32
N MET A 113 -17.82 -1.50 -7.24
CA MET A 113 -18.44 -2.70 -7.80
C MET A 113 -19.83 -2.96 -7.23
N VAL A 114 -19.99 -2.80 -5.92
CA VAL A 114 -21.26 -3.00 -5.20
C VAL A 114 -22.09 -1.71 -5.09
N SER A 115 -21.76 -0.67 -5.85
CA SER A 115 -22.42 0.63 -5.84
C SER A 115 -22.46 1.34 -4.49
N ASP A 116 -21.51 1.04 -3.59
CA ASP A 116 -21.31 1.76 -2.33
C ASP A 116 -20.47 3.02 -2.56
N PHE A 117 -21.07 3.99 -3.24
CA PHE A 117 -20.36 5.22 -3.61
C PHE A 117 -20.00 6.09 -2.40
N ALA A 118 -20.70 5.93 -1.28
CA ALA A 118 -20.40 6.65 -0.04
C ALA A 118 -19.06 6.17 0.53
N LYS A 119 -18.87 4.86 0.66
CA LYS A 119 -17.58 4.29 1.12
C LYS A 119 -16.50 4.39 0.06
N ALA A 120 -16.84 4.28 -1.21
CA ALA A 120 -15.90 4.51 -2.30
C ALA A 120 -15.21 5.88 -2.18
N LYS A 121 -15.96 6.95 -1.90
CA LYS A 121 -15.39 8.29 -1.69
C LYS A 121 -14.41 8.35 -0.50
N GLN A 122 -14.66 7.59 0.56
CA GLN A 122 -13.76 7.54 1.72
C GLN A 122 -12.45 6.82 1.38
N TRP A 123 -12.54 5.67 0.70
CA TRP A 123 -11.38 4.87 0.30
C TRP A 123 -10.51 5.57 -0.74
N VAL A 124 -11.09 6.20 -1.77
CA VAL A 124 -10.31 6.93 -2.77
C VAL A 124 -9.68 8.20 -2.21
N ARG A 125 -10.31 8.83 -1.21
CA ARG A 125 -9.68 9.93 -0.46
C ARG A 125 -8.44 9.43 0.28
N LYS A 126 -8.50 8.29 0.98
CA LYS A 126 -7.34 7.70 1.65
C LYS A 126 -6.23 7.35 0.66
N ALA A 127 -6.58 6.77 -0.50
CA ALA A 127 -5.63 6.51 -1.57
C ALA A 127 -4.97 7.80 -2.10
N TRP A 128 -5.75 8.88 -2.22
CA TRP A 128 -5.25 10.19 -2.61
C TRP A 128 -4.29 10.78 -1.57
N GLU A 129 -4.64 10.75 -0.29
CA GLU A 129 -3.79 11.23 0.82
C GLU A 129 -2.45 10.47 0.82
N ALA A 130 -2.47 9.14 0.77
CA ALA A 130 -1.26 8.31 0.70
C ALA A 130 -0.42 8.57 -0.57
N SER A 131 -1.07 8.81 -1.72
CA SER A 131 -0.37 9.17 -2.96
C SER A 131 0.25 10.57 -2.91
N CYS A 132 -0.37 11.52 -2.21
CA CYS A 132 0.19 12.85 -2.00
C CYS A 132 1.46 12.79 -1.16
N VAL A 133 1.50 11.93 -0.14
CA VAL A 133 2.68 11.72 0.70
C VAL A 133 3.82 11.11 -0.14
N THR A 134 3.56 9.99 -0.82
CA THR A 134 4.62 9.23 -1.51
C THR A 134 5.07 9.85 -2.83
N SER A 135 4.13 10.35 -3.63
CA SER A 135 4.38 10.79 -5.02
C SER A 135 4.09 12.28 -5.24
N GLY A 136 3.40 12.93 -4.31
CA GLY A 136 3.00 14.33 -4.42
C GLY A 136 1.60 14.54 -5.03
N PRO A 137 0.95 15.68 -4.75
CA PRO A 137 -0.42 15.98 -5.17
C PRO A 137 -0.57 16.17 -6.69
N SER A 138 0.53 16.47 -7.38
CA SER A 138 0.58 16.65 -8.83
C SER A 138 0.91 15.35 -9.58
N SER A 139 1.13 14.24 -8.88
CA SER A 139 1.42 12.95 -9.51
C SER A 139 0.25 12.44 -10.36
N PRO A 140 0.50 11.65 -11.42
CA PRO A 140 -0.58 11.06 -12.22
C PRO A 140 -1.58 10.25 -11.38
N ALA A 141 -1.09 9.50 -10.39
CA ALA A 141 -1.92 8.74 -9.46
C ALA A 141 -2.82 9.68 -8.61
N ALA A 142 -2.25 10.71 -7.98
CA ALA A 142 -3.04 11.65 -7.17
C ALA A 142 -4.10 12.38 -8.00
N ARG A 143 -3.81 12.78 -9.25
CA ARG A 143 -4.81 13.38 -10.14
C ARG A 143 -5.94 12.40 -10.47
N THR A 144 -5.59 11.14 -10.74
CA THR A 144 -6.55 10.07 -11.04
C THR A 144 -7.47 9.81 -9.85
N PHE A 145 -6.91 9.69 -8.64
CA PHE A 145 -7.70 9.51 -7.41
C PHE A 145 -8.60 10.72 -7.13
N LYS A 146 -8.13 11.94 -7.39
CA LYS A 146 -8.95 13.16 -7.24
C LYS A 146 -10.13 13.19 -8.21
N MET A 147 -9.96 12.72 -9.45
CA MET A 147 -11.05 12.56 -10.42
C MET A 147 -12.11 11.57 -9.92
N TYR A 148 -11.68 10.39 -9.44
CA TYR A 148 -12.59 9.39 -8.89
C TYR A 148 -13.24 9.83 -7.57
N TRP A 149 -12.55 10.66 -6.78
CA TRP A 149 -13.14 11.26 -5.58
C TRP A 149 -14.31 12.20 -5.93
N ALA A 150 -14.14 13.03 -6.97
CA ALA A 150 -15.21 13.89 -7.46
C ALA A 150 -16.43 13.08 -7.92
N ASN A 151 -16.20 12.02 -8.72
CA ASN A 151 -17.26 11.14 -9.17
C ASN A 151 -16.81 9.66 -9.27
N PRO A 152 -17.07 8.83 -8.25
CA PRO A 152 -16.71 7.40 -8.24
C PRO A 152 -17.38 6.58 -9.35
N ARG A 153 -18.51 7.05 -9.90
CA ARG A 153 -19.30 6.33 -10.90
C ARG A 153 -18.62 6.26 -12.26
N THR A 154 -17.61 7.11 -12.50
CA THR A 154 -16.84 7.10 -13.76
C THR A 154 -15.88 5.92 -13.85
N HIS A 155 -15.65 5.21 -12.74
CA HIS A 155 -14.79 4.03 -12.75
C HIS A 155 -15.48 2.85 -13.46
N ARG A 156 -14.72 2.14 -14.31
CA ARG A 156 -15.21 1.06 -15.19
C ARG A 156 -15.94 -0.09 -14.49
N PHE A 157 -15.72 -0.25 -13.18
CA PHE A 157 -16.34 -1.29 -12.36
C PHE A 157 -17.66 -0.86 -11.70
N SER A 158 -18.15 0.35 -11.93
CA SER A 158 -19.38 0.87 -11.31
C SER A 158 -20.57 -0.05 -11.57
N GLY A 159 -21.19 -0.54 -10.48
CA GLY A 159 -22.43 -1.31 -10.51
C GLY A 159 -22.33 -2.69 -11.16
N LYS A 160 -21.14 -3.31 -11.17
CA LYS A 160 -20.93 -4.65 -11.72
C LYS A 160 -21.47 -5.77 -10.83
N LEU A 161 -21.67 -5.53 -9.54
CA LEU A 161 -22.15 -6.50 -8.56
C LEU A 161 -23.42 -6.00 -7.85
N PRO A 162 -24.18 -6.92 -7.20
CA PRO A 162 -25.33 -6.55 -6.39
C PRO A 162 -24.97 -5.49 -5.34
N ARG A 163 -25.95 -4.63 -5.04
CA ARG A 163 -25.77 -3.55 -4.08
C ARG A 163 -25.46 -4.10 -2.69
N MET A 164 -24.39 -3.61 -2.08
CA MET A 164 -23.94 -3.99 -0.74
C MET A 164 -23.25 -2.79 -0.08
N VAL A 165 -23.19 -2.76 1.25
CA VAL A 165 -22.40 -1.79 2.01
C VAL A 165 -21.14 -2.47 2.52
N LEU A 166 -19.97 -1.88 2.24
CA LEU A 166 -18.69 -2.39 2.71
C LEU A 166 -18.15 -1.53 3.87
N SER A 167 -17.08 -2.01 4.51
CA SER A 167 -16.48 -1.27 5.62
C SER A 167 -15.74 -0.02 5.16
N SER A 168 -15.78 1.04 5.99
CA SER A 168 -14.98 2.25 5.82
C SER A 168 -13.48 2.00 6.03
N PRO A 169 -12.61 2.90 5.53
CA PRO A 169 -11.25 3.03 6.06
C PRO A 169 -11.31 3.35 7.55
N ASP A 170 -10.41 2.73 8.32
CA ASP A 170 -10.16 3.11 9.72
C ASP A 170 -9.46 4.48 9.78
#